data_AF-A0A661VM33-F1
#
_entry.id   AF-A0A661VM33-F1
#
_cell.length_a   1.000
_cell.length_b   1.000
_cell.length_c   1.000
_cell.angle_alpha   90.00
_cell.angle_beta   90.00
_cell.angle_gamma   90.00
#
_symmetry.space_group_name_H-M   'P 1'
#
loop_
_entity.id
_entity.type
_entity.pdbx_description
1 polymer ?
#
loop_
_entity_poly.entity_id
_entity_poly.type
_entity_poly.pdbx_seq_one_letter_code
_entity_poly.pdbx_strand_id
1 'polypeptide(L)'
;MIIIGLTGNIGTGKSTVSQMLSELGAKVINADKVGHRLLESDEEVRQEIIRTFGERILNPGQQIDRGKLGELVFSHPEALRELNRIMHPRMRRLVEEEIGRLRQEGARVVVLEAPLLIEAGWQGLADQIWVTSASPETIVQRLRERSGLSAEQVRARLQAQLPMEEKERRADILINTDCDLAQVRTQVEAAWRKVFHLGTEELKQRIRRILARTGRRRIEATGLVPAAVLVPLLEKEGKHHVLLIKRTQSVAHHKGEVSFPGGVVEEGESALEAALRESLEEIGLHPKDAEILGELDEEQTAESNFLVRPFVAFIPFPYDFRASREEVEEIVLAPFADFLSSRNLERRTREGRENFEYLY
;
A
#
# COMPACT_ATOMS: atom_id res chain seq x y z
N MET A 1 -2.14 1.49 -3.53
CA MET A 1 -2.07 2.54 -2.51
C MET A 1 -1.80 1.89 -1.18
N ILE A 2 -0.85 2.41 -0.40
CA ILE A 2 -0.51 1.97 0.96
C ILE A 2 -1.01 3.03 1.94
N ILE A 3 -1.56 2.62 3.08
CA ILE A 3 -2.06 3.51 4.12
C ILE A 3 -1.19 3.35 5.38
N ILE A 4 -0.53 4.43 5.78
CA ILE A 4 0.27 4.50 7.00
C ILE A 4 -0.58 5.17 8.08
N GLY A 5 -0.88 4.46 9.15
CA GLY A 5 -1.46 5.03 10.37
C GLY A 5 -0.36 5.66 11.21
N LEU A 6 -0.24 6.98 11.21
CA LEU A 6 0.75 7.71 12.00
C LEU A 6 0.16 8.12 13.35
N THR A 7 0.71 7.59 14.44
CA THR A 7 0.25 7.84 15.79
C THR A 7 1.41 8.09 16.78
N GLY A 8 1.08 8.27 18.05
CA GLY A 8 1.98 8.69 19.11
C GLY A 8 1.29 9.66 20.07
N ASN A 9 1.83 9.78 21.27
CA ASN A 9 1.23 10.62 22.30
C ASN A 9 1.37 12.12 22.01
N ILE A 10 0.64 12.95 22.73
CA ILE A 10 0.78 14.40 22.60
C ILE A 10 2.24 14.84 22.82
N GLY A 11 2.77 15.73 21.95
CA GLY A 11 4.15 16.22 22.05
C GLY A 11 5.24 15.35 21.44
N THR A 12 4.92 14.15 20.91
CA THR A 12 5.91 13.25 20.28
C THR A 12 6.33 13.62 18.86
N GLY A 13 5.87 14.75 18.31
CA GLY A 13 6.33 15.20 16.98
C GLY A 13 5.63 14.57 15.76
N LYS A 14 4.47 13.90 15.93
CA LYS A 14 3.64 13.38 14.82
C LYS A 14 3.51 14.32 13.62
N SER A 15 3.11 15.58 13.86
CA SER A 15 2.87 16.52 12.77
C SER A 15 4.16 16.88 12.00
N THR A 16 5.32 16.83 12.66
CA THR A 16 6.62 16.98 12.00
C THR A 16 6.91 15.78 11.09
N VAL A 17 6.69 14.55 11.56
CA VAL A 17 6.85 13.34 10.74
C VAL A 17 5.84 13.30 9.59
N SER A 18 4.59 13.67 9.85
CA SER A 18 3.51 13.81 8.87
C SER A 18 3.88 14.77 7.75
N GLN A 19 4.46 15.93 8.10
CA GLN A 19 4.96 16.90 7.14
C GLN A 19 6.12 16.34 6.29
N MET A 20 7.10 15.68 6.92
CA MET A 20 8.22 15.05 6.19
C MET A 20 7.72 13.98 5.21
N LEU A 21 6.74 13.16 5.60
CA LEU A 21 6.11 12.17 4.72
C LEU A 21 5.33 12.84 3.58
N SER A 22 4.67 13.97 3.85
CA SER A 22 4.01 14.76 2.81
C SER A 22 4.99 15.31 1.78
N GLU A 23 6.16 15.77 2.22
CA GLU A 23 7.24 16.25 1.33
C GLU A 23 7.81 15.12 0.46
N LEU A 24 7.81 13.88 0.97
CA LEU A 24 8.19 12.68 0.22
C LEU A 24 7.10 12.18 -0.74
N GLY A 25 5.93 12.85 -0.79
CA GLY A 25 4.86 12.60 -1.74
C GLY A 25 3.63 11.89 -1.17
N ALA A 26 3.58 11.65 0.15
CA ALA A 26 2.37 11.09 0.78
C ALA A 26 1.22 12.12 0.79
N LYS A 27 -0.01 11.63 0.71
CA LYS A 27 -1.20 12.44 0.98
C LYS A 27 -1.59 12.27 2.44
N VAL A 28 -1.73 13.38 3.18
CA VAL A 28 -2.00 13.34 4.62
C VAL A 28 -3.48 13.57 4.89
N ILE A 29 -4.10 12.65 5.63
CA ILE A 29 -5.41 12.82 6.25
C ILE A 29 -5.17 13.03 7.75
N ASN A 30 -5.52 14.21 8.26
CA ASN A 30 -5.41 14.53 9.68
C ASN A 30 -6.76 14.32 10.37
N ALA A 31 -6.83 13.37 11.30
CA ALA A 31 -8.07 12.99 11.99
C ALA A 31 -8.65 14.14 12.83
N ASP A 32 -7.82 14.98 13.46
CA ASP A 32 -8.31 16.13 14.24
C ASP A 32 -9.02 17.14 13.33
N LYS A 33 -8.47 17.40 12.13
CA LYS A 33 -9.13 18.25 11.13
C LYS A 33 -10.44 17.63 10.62
N VAL A 34 -10.52 16.32 10.47
CA VAL A 34 -11.77 15.62 10.12
C VAL A 34 -12.81 15.82 11.23
N GLY A 35 -12.43 15.65 12.49
CA GLY A 35 -13.31 15.87 13.64
C GLY A 35 -13.81 17.31 13.72
N HIS A 36 -12.94 18.30 13.48
CA HIS A 36 -13.35 19.71 13.43
C HIS A 36 -14.36 20.00 12.33
N ARG A 37 -14.10 19.53 11.10
CA ARG A 37 -15.05 19.69 9.99
C ARG A 37 -16.39 19.04 10.31
N LEU A 38 -16.38 17.86 10.92
CA LEU A 38 -17.60 17.15 11.29
C LEU A 38 -18.48 17.98 12.26
N LEU A 39 -17.88 18.63 13.26
CA LEU A 39 -18.62 19.50 14.19
C LEU A 39 -19.24 20.74 13.50
N GLU A 40 -18.66 21.19 12.40
CA GLU A 40 -19.11 22.38 11.66
C GLU A 40 -20.14 22.02 10.57
N SER A 41 -19.96 20.88 9.87
CA SER A 41 -20.73 20.53 8.68
C SER A 41 -21.89 19.55 8.93
N ASP A 42 -21.87 18.79 10.02
CA ASP A 42 -22.86 17.74 10.28
C ASP A 42 -23.83 18.18 11.39
N GLU A 43 -25.04 18.57 10.96
CA GLU A 43 -26.10 19.02 11.87
C GLU A 43 -26.52 17.93 12.85
N GLU A 44 -26.62 16.68 12.42
CA GLU A 44 -27.09 15.58 13.26
C GLU A 44 -26.12 15.31 14.40
N VAL A 45 -24.82 15.25 14.08
CA VAL A 45 -23.76 15.11 15.06
C VAL A 45 -23.77 16.29 16.03
N ARG A 46 -23.90 17.52 15.53
CA ARG A 46 -23.97 18.71 16.38
C ARG A 46 -25.14 18.65 17.36
N GLN A 47 -26.33 18.33 16.86
CA GLN A 47 -27.54 18.22 17.70
C GLN A 47 -27.46 17.07 18.70
N GLU A 48 -26.82 15.96 18.36
CA GLU A 48 -26.56 14.88 19.32
C GLU A 48 -25.62 15.35 20.44
N ILE A 49 -24.52 16.03 20.11
CA ILE A 49 -23.58 16.56 21.09
C ILE A 49 -24.25 17.60 22.00
N ILE A 50 -25.07 18.51 21.45
CA ILE A 50 -25.80 19.52 22.23
C ILE A 50 -26.78 18.84 23.19
N ARG A 51 -27.52 17.81 22.74
CA ARG A 51 -28.42 17.04 23.61
C ARG A 51 -27.67 16.34 24.75
N THR A 52 -26.47 15.83 24.47
CA THR A 52 -25.66 15.09 25.46
C THR A 52 -24.99 16.01 26.50
N PHE A 53 -24.41 17.14 26.07
CA PHE A 53 -23.58 17.99 26.94
C PHE A 53 -24.25 19.30 27.38
N GLY A 54 -25.43 19.61 26.81
CA GLY A 54 -26.23 20.79 27.06
C GLY A 54 -25.73 22.04 26.35
N GLU A 55 -26.51 23.12 26.37
CA GLU A 55 -26.21 24.37 25.65
C GLU A 55 -24.98 25.13 26.19
N ARG A 56 -24.45 24.75 27.36
CA ARG A 56 -23.25 25.36 27.96
C ARG A 56 -22.00 25.27 27.07
N ILE A 57 -21.96 24.31 26.15
CA ILE A 57 -20.85 24.17 25.19
C ILE A 57 -20.99 25.09 23.98
N LEU A 58 -22.05 25.90 23.88
CA LEU A 58 -22.30 26.76 22.73
C LEU A 58 -21.59 28.12 22.87
N ASN A 59 -21.23 28.68 21.72
CA ASN A 59 -20.86 30.08 21.58
C ASN A 59 -22.12 30.95 21.37
N PRO A 60 -22.02 32.29 21.40
CA PRO A 60 -23.17 33.17 21.18
C PRO A 60 -23.88 32.98 19.82
N GLY A 61 -23.17 32.44 18.82
CA GLY A 61 -23.71 32.11 17.50
C GLY A 61 -24.38 30.74 17.40
N GLN A 62 -24.69 30.08 18.53
CA GLN A 62 -25.35 28.77 18.61
C GLN A 62 -24.54 27.63 17.96
N GLN A 63 -23.23 27.79 17.81
CA GLN A 63 -22.32 26.73 17.38
C GLN A 63 -21.53 26.16 18.56
N ILE A 64 -21.03 24.93 18.43
CA ILE A 64 -20.19 24.30 19.45
C ILE A 64 -18.89 25.10 19.61
N ASP A 65 -18.67 25.60 20.82
CA ASP A 65 -17.40 26.13 21.27
C ASP A 65 -16.47 24.98 21.65
N ARG A 66 -15.48 24.71 20.79
CA ARG A 66 -14.49 23.64 20.99
C ARG A 66 -13.67 23.81 22.27
N GLY A 67 -13.45 25.05 22.73
CA GLY A 67 -12.75 25.34 23.97
C GLY A 67 -13.56 24.86 25.17
N LYS A 68 -14.83 25.28 25.24
CA LYS A 68 -15.76 24.88 26.30
C LYS A 68 -16.05 23.38 26.30
N LEU A 69 -16.29 22.79 25.12
CA LEU A 69 -16.48 21.35 24.99
C LEU A 69 -15.23 20.59 25.44
N GLY A 70 -14.05 21.04 25.02
CA GLY A 70 -12.76 20.47 25.40
C GLY A 70 -12.55 20.49 26.91
N GLU A 71 -12.73 21.63 27.56
CA GLU A 71 -12.62 21.78 29.02
C GLU A 71 -13.54 20.78 29.74
N LEU A 72 -14.80 20.68 29.31
CA LEU A 72 -15.77 19.77 29.89
C LEU A 72 -15.37 18.30 29.76
N VAL A 73 -14.98 17.85 28.56
CA VAL A 73 -14.71 16.43 28.31
C VAL A 73 -13.34 16.00 28.87
N PHE A 74 -12.33 16.87 28.86
CA PHE A 74 -11.03 16.54 29.42
C PHE A 74 -11.01 16.56 30.96
N SER A 75 -11.94 17.26 31.61
CA SER A 75 -12.13 17.18 33.06
C SER A 75 -12.92 15.94 33.52
N HIS A 76 -13.64 15.25 32.63
CA HIS A 76 -14.52 14.13 32.99
C HIS A 76 -14.34 12.93 32.04
N PRO A 77 -13.68 11.84 32.47
CA PRO A 77 -13.42 10.68 31.61
C PRO A 77 -14.66 10.02 30.98
N GLU A 78 -15.80 10.04 31.69
CA GLU A 78 -17.10 9.56 31.16
C GLU A 78 -17.60 10.44 30.01
N ALA A 79 -17.48 11.77 30.14
CA ALA A 79 -17.90 12.71 29.12
C ALA A 79 -17.05 12.58 27.85
N LEU A 80 -15.74 12.36 27.99
CA LEU A 80 -14.85 12.09 26.86
C LEU A 80 -15.21 10.78 26.16
N ARG A 81 -15.51 9.72 26.90
CA ARG A 81 -15.96 8.45 26.33
C ARG A 81 -17.25 8.63 25.52
N GLU A 82 -18.20 9.39 26.05
CA GLU A 82 -19.46 9.64 25.36
C GLU A 82 -19.26 10.48 24.09
N LEU A 83 -18.42 11.52 24.14
CA LEU A 83 -18.07 12.29 22.94
C LEU A 83 -17.42 11.40 21.88
N ASN A 84 -16.47 10.55 22.28
CA ASN A 84 -15.78 9.64 21.37
C ASN A 84 -16.75 8.61 20.76
N ARG A 85 -17.72 8.10 21.54
CA ARG A 85 -18.77 7.18 21.06
C ARG A 85 -19.62 7.82 19.96
N ILE A 86 -19.93 9.11 20.10
CA ILE A 86 -20.65 9.89 19.09
C ILE A 86 -19.76 10.14 17.87
N MET A 87 -18.53 10.60 18.07
CA MET A 87 -17.68 11.12 17.00
C MET A 87 -16.98 10.03 16.17
N HIS A 88 -16.39 9.02 16.80
CA HIS A 88 -15.48 8.08 16.13
C HIS A 88 -16.12 7.33 14.94
N PRO A 89 -17.38 6.81 15.02
CA PRO A 89 -17.98 6.12 13.87
C PRO A 89 -18.17 7.05 12.66
N ARG A 90 -18.59 8.30 12.87
CA ARG A 90 -18.77 9.29 11.79
C ARG A 90 -17.43 9.72 11.21
N MET A 91 -16.45 10.00 12.08
CA MET A 91 -15.11 10.36 11.63
C MET A 91 -14.45 9.24 10.82
N ARG A 92 -14.63 7.97 11.25
CA ARG A 92 -14.13 6.80 10.50
C ARG A 92 -14.69 6.76 9.08
N ARG A 93 -16.00 6.95 8.93
CA ARG A 93 -16.65 6.98 7.61
C ARG A 93 -16.06 8.08 6.72
N LEU A 94 -15.90 9.30 7.24
CA LEU A 94 -15.30 10.41 6.48
C LEU A 94 -13.83 10.13 6.09
N VAL A 95 -13.08 9.47 6.97
CA VAL A 95 -11.70 9.04 6.67
C VAL A 95 -11.70 7.98 5.56
N GLU A 96 -12.59 6.99 5.60
CA GLU A 96 -12.73 5.95 4.57
C GLU A 96 -13.12 6.57 3.20
N GLU A 97 -14.05 7.53 3.19
CA GLU A 97 -14.44 8.29 1.99
C GLU A 97 -13.26 9.09 1.41
N GLU A 98 -12.50 9.79 2.25
CA GLU A 98 -11.32 10.56 1.83
C GLU A 98 -10.19 9.65 1.29
N ILE A 99 -9.96 8.49 1.93
CA ILE A 99 -9.06 7.45 1.42
C ILE A 99 -9.52 6.98 0.03
N GLY A 100 -10.83 6.76 -0.15
CA GLY A 100 -11.42 6.38 -1.44
C GLY A 100 -11.18 7.43 -2.52
N ARG A 101 -11.39 8.72 -2.22
CA ARG A 101 -11.12 9.84 -3.12
C ARG A 101 -9.65 9.92 -3.52
N LEU A 102 -8.74 9.86 -2.56
CA LEU A 102 -7.29 9.90 -2.82
C LEU A 102 -6.81 8.71 -3.66
N ARG A 103 -7.45 7.54 -3.49
CA ARG A 103 -7.18 6.36 -4.32
C ARG A 103 -7.54 6.62 -5.79
N GLN A 104 -8.69 7.25 -6.05
CA GLN A 104 -9.12 7.61 -7.41
C GLN A 104 -8.20 8.68 -8.04
N GLU A 105 -7.64 9.58 -7.23
CA GLU A 105 -6.65 10.57 -7.66
C GLU A 105 -5.24 9.98 -7.89
N GLY A 106 -5.07 8.66 -7.75
CA GLY A 106 -3.80 7.98 -7.99
C GLY A 106 -2.78 8.13 -6.86
N ALA A 107 -3.21 8.47 -5.64
CA ALA A 107 -2.31 8.52 -4.50
C ALA A 107 -1.67 7.15 -4.24
N ARG A 108 -0.32 7.13 -4.18
CA ARG A 108 0.44 5.90 -3.92
C ARG A 108 0.50 5.57 -2.44
N VAL A 109 0.64 6.60 -1.59
CA VAL A 109 0.69 6.47 -0.13
C VAL A 109 -0.19 7.52 0.53
N VAL A 110 -0.98 7.09 1.50
CA VAL A 110 -1.79 7.96 2.36
C VAL A 110 -1.29 7.82 3.80
N VAL A 111 -1.12 8.94 4.49
CA VAL A 111 -0.81 8.97 5.93
C VAL A 111 -2.07 9.40 6.68
N LEU A 112 -2.62 8.50 7.48
CA LEU A 112 -3.67 8.80 8.45
C LEU A 112 -3.02 9.23 9.77
N GLU A 113 -2.90 10.54 9.98
CA GLU A 113 -2.40 11.10 11.23
C GLU A 113 -3.51 11.14 12.27
N ALA A 114 -3.43 10.27 13.27
CA ALA A 114 -4.45 10.14 14.32
C ALA A 114 -3.82 9.86 15.69
N PRO A 115 -3.88 10.79 16.67
CA PRO A 115 -3.36 10.55 18.02
C PRO A 115 -4.02 9.36 18.74
N LEU A 116 -5.30 9.12 18.46
CA LEU A 116 -6.13 8.07 19.03
C LEU A 116 -6.36 6.89 18.07
N LEU A 117 -5.47 6.68 17.09
CA LEU A 117 -5.62 5.64 16.05
C LEU A 117 -5.95 4.25 16.66
N ILE A 118 -5.22 3.88 17.72
CA ILE A 118 -5.30 2.56 18.35
C ILE A 118 -6.50 2.51 19.30
N GLU A 119 -6.70 3.56 20.08
CA GLU A 119 -7.81 3.73 21.02
C GLU A 119 -9.17 3.73 20.33
N ALA A 120 -9.23 4.30 19.13
CA ALA A 120 -10.44 4.37 18.31
C ALA A 120 -10.73 3.08 17.52
N GLY A 121 -9.84 2.07 17.57
CA GLY A 121 -10.01 0.84 16.80
C GLY A 121 -9.82 1.02 15.29
N TRP A 122 -9.04 2.02 14.87
CA TRP A 122 -8.84 2.38 13.47
C TRP A 122 -7.64 1.68 12.83
N GLN A 123 -6.97 0.75 13.54
CA GLN A 123 -5.82 0.03 13.00
C GLN A 123 -6.14 -0.68 11.68
N GLY A 124 -7.36 -1.21 11.52
CA GLY A 124 -7.79 -1.88 10.29
C GLY A 124 -7.95 -0.96 9.07
N LEU A 125 -7.80 0.36 9.23
CA LEU A 125 -7.74 1.30 8.11
C LEU A 125 -6.32 1.46 7.54
N ALA A 126 -5.30 1.03 8.30
CA ALA A 126 -3.90 1.18 7.95
C ALA A 126 -3.29 -0.17 7.55
N ASP A 127 -2.40 -0.14 6.56
CA ASP A 127 -1.54 -1.27 6.19
C ASP A 127 -0.31 -1.34 7.11
N GLN A 128 0.15 -0.20 7.63
CA GLN A 128 1.25 -0.10 8.62
C GLN A 128 0.94 0.95 9.68
N ILE A 129 1.33 0.70 10.92
CA ILE A 129 1.23 1.61 12.05
C ILE A 129 2.62 2.17 12.36
N TRP A 130 2.76 3.47 12.20
CA TRP A 130 3.99 4.20 12.53
C TRP A 130 3.77 4.98 13.82
N VAL A 131 4.67 4.82 14.77
CA VAL A 131 4.57 5.47 16.08
C VAL A 131 5.74 6.44 16.25
N THR A 132 5.43 7.70 16.53
CA THR A 132 6.45 8.68 16.95
C THR A 132 6.65 8.61 18.46
N SER A 133 7.90 8.52 18.91
CA SER A 133 8.27 8.49 20.32
C SER A 133 9.18 9.66 20.71
N ALA A 134 9.13 10.04 21.99
CA ALA A 134 10.01 11.03 22.61
C ALA A 134 10.04 10.80 24.12
N SER A 135 11.12 11.21 24.79
CA SER A 135 11.18 11.17 26.26
C SER A 135 10.14 12.08 26.91
N PRO A 136 9.68 11.77 28.14
CA PRO A 136 8.78 12.63 28.90
C PRO A 136 9.29 14.06 29.06
N GLU A 137 10.60 14.23 29.27
CA GLU A 137 11.27 15.52 29.42
C GLU A 137 11.12 16.37 28.15
N THR A 138 11.42 15.77 26.99
CA THR A 138 11.29 16.42 25.68
C THR A 138 9.85 16.75 25.35
N ILE A 139 8.90 15.87 25.69
CA ILE A 139 7.45 16.14 25.52
C ILE A 139 7.04 17.37 26.33
N VAL A 140 7.41 17.42 27.62
CA VAL A 140 7.07 18.56 28.50
C VAL A 140 7.67 19.86 27.97
N GLN A 141 8.94 19.85 27.55
CA GLN A 141 9.59 21.03 26.98
C GLN A 141 8.86 21.51 25.72
N ARG A 142 8.58 20.61 24.76
CA ARG A 142 7.87 20.95 23.52
C ARG A 142 6.49 21.52 23.78
N LEU A 143 5.76 20.96 24.74
CA LEU A 143 4.43 21.45 25.08
C LEU A 143 4.48 22.82 25.76
N ARG A 144 5.49 23.13 26.58
CA ARG A 144 5.68 24.48 27.11
C ARG A 144 5.99 25.51 26.03
N GLU A 145 6.79 25.15 25.04
CA GLU A 145 7.25 26.06 23.99
C GLU A 145 6.21 26.29 22.88
N ARG A 146 5.44 25.25 22.52
CA ARG A 146 4.52 25.29 21.37
C ARG A 146 3.04 25.31 21.72
N SER A 147 2.66 24.89 22.92
CA SER A 147 1.24 24.79 23.25
C SER A 147 0.80 25.97 24.11
N GLY A 148 -0.24 26.68 23.68
CA GLY A 148 -0.99 27.60 24.54
C GLY A 148 -1.85 26.86 25.59
N LEU A 149 -1.47 25.62 25.95
CA LEU A 149 -2.22 24.75 26.83
C LEU A 149 -1.69 24.87 28.26
N SER A 150 -2.58 24.84 29.23
CA SER A 150 -2.19 24.75 30.64
C SER A 150 -1.58 23.38 30.95
N ALA A 151 -0.79 23.30 32.03
CA ALA A 151 -0.22 22.03 32.50
C ALA A 151 -1.30 20.96 32.79
N GLU A 152 -2.48 21.40 33.28
CA GLU A 152 -3.62 20.52 33.54
C GLU A 152 -4.21 19.98 32.23
N GLN A 153 -4.36 20.82 31.21
CA GLN A 153 -4.84 20.43 29.89
C GLN A 153 -3.89 19.47 29.16
N VAL A 154 -2.57 19.59 29.39
CA VAL A 154 -1.59 18.64 28.89
C VAL A 154 -1.75 17.28 29.59
N ARG A 155 -1.82 17.28 30.92
CA ARG A 155 -1.97 16.06 31.73
C ARG A 155 -3.25 15.30 31.36
N ALA A 156 -4.38 16.00 31.23
CA ALA A 156 -5.65 15.41 30.87
C ALA A 156 -5.59 14.71 29.50
N ARG A 157 -4.90 15.31 28.52
CA ARG A 157 -4.72 14.69 27.19
C ARG A 157 -3.82 13.47 27.21
N LEU A 158 -2.75 13.48 28.01
CA LEU A 158 -1.90 12.31 28.19
C LEU A 158 -2.68 11.15 28.85
N GLN A 159 -3.49 11.43 29.86
CA GLN A 159 -4.32 10.42 30.54
C GLN A 159 -5.44 9.85 29.66
N ALA A 160 -5.91 10.61 28.67
CA ALA A 160 -6.90 10.16 27.71
C ALA A 160 -6.34 9.24 26.61
N GLN A 161 -5.02 9.07 26.53
CA GLN A 161 -4.33 8.28 25.52
C GLN A 161 -3.81 6.98 26.12
N LEU A 162 -3.65 5.96 25.29
CA LEU A 162 -2.95 4.73 25.70
C LEU A 162 -1.51 5.06 26.13
N PRO A 163 -0.98 4.33 27.13
CA PRO A 163 0.42 4.42 27.49
C PRO A 163 1.32 4.26 26.27
N MET A 164 2.45 4.97 26.29
CA MET A 164 3.35 4.98 25.14
C MET A 164 3.84 3.56 24.81
N GLU A 165 4.19 2.77 25.82
CA GLU A 165 4.68 1.41 25.65
C GLU A 165 3.66 0.51 24.91
N GLU A 166 2.37 0.71 25.16
CA GLU A 166 1.30 -0.02 24.48
C GLU A 166 1.16 0.36 23.00
N LYS A 167 1.44 1.62 22.65
CA LYS A 167 1.49 2.07 21.25
C LYS A 167 2.72 1.51 20.56
N GLU A 168 3.88 1.55 21.21
CA GLU A 168 5.14 1.03 20.66
C GLU A 168 5.07 -0.47 20.36
N ARG A 169 4.43 -1.26 21.23
CA ARG A 169 4.20 -2.70 21.00
C ARG A 169 3.39 -3.02 19.75
N ARG A 170 2.61 -2.06 19.24
CA ARG A 170 1.75 -2.19 18.06
C ARG A 170 2.32 -1.48 16.84
N ALA A 171 3.53 -0.93 16.95
CA ALA A 171 4.18 -0.23 15.87
C ALA A 171 4.85 -1.21 14.91
N ASP A 172 4.61 -1.05 13.61
CA ASP A 172 5.43 -1.66 12.57
C ASP A 172 6.75 -0.87 12.43
N ILE A 173 6.68 0.45 12.60
CA ILE A 173 7.84 1.35 12.59
C ILE A 173 7.76 2.33 13.75
N LEU A 174 8.83 2.39 14.53
CA LEU A 174 9.05 3.39 15.57
C LEU A 174 9.96 4.50 15.03
N ILE A 175 9.52 5.76 15.12
CA ILE A 175 10.31 6.93 14.77
C ILE A 175 10.68 7.67 16.05
N ASN A 176 11.94 7.58 16.45
CA ASN A 176 12.43 8.33 17.60
C ASN A 176 12.58 9.80 17.21
N THR A 177 11.86 10.67 17.91
CA THR A 177 11.94 12.12 17.73
C THR A 177 12.72 12.82 18.84
N ASP A 178 13.32 12.09 19.78
CA ASP A 178 14.18 12.63 20.83
C ASP A 178 15.60 12.91 20.34
N CYS A 179 15.68 13.59 19.19
CA CYS A 179 16.91 13.84 18.44
C CYS A 179 16.70 15.10 17.57
N ASP A 180 17.75 15.54 16.87
CA ASP A 180 17.62 16.70 16.00
C ASP A 180 16.74 16.43 14.77
N LEU A 181 16.24 17.48 14.12
CA LEU A 181 15.33 17.35 12.98
C LEU A 181 15.96 16.65 11.77
N ALA A 182 17.28 16.71 11.59
CA ALA A 182 17.97 16.05 10.49
C ALA A 182 18.03 14.53 10.74
N GLN A 183 18.27 14.12 11.98
CA GLN A 183 18.22 12.72 12.41
C GLN A 183 16.79 12.16 12.30
N VAL A 184 15.76 12.92 12.69
CA VAL A 184 14.36 12.52 12.45
C VAL A 184 14.10 12.33 10.96
N ARG A 185 14.47 13.32 10.12
CA ARG A 185 14.30 13.22 8.66
C ARG A 185 14.97 11.97 8.09
N THR A 186 16.19 11.66 8.54
CA THR A 186 16.94 10.49 8.10
C THR A 186 16.20 9.19 8.43
N GLN A 187 15.63 9.08 9.64
CA GLN A 187 14.80 7.94 10.04
C GLN A 187 13.52 7.85 9.18
N VAL A 188 12.82 8.97 8.95
CA VAL A 188 11.61 9.00 8.11
C VAL A 188 11.92 8.56 6.69
N GLU A 189 12.99 9.06 6.08
CA GLU A 189 13.38 8.67 4.71
C GLU A 189 13.79 7.19 4.63
N ALA A 190 14.51 6.68 5.62
CA ALA A 190 14.87 5.27 5.67
C ALA A 190 13.63 4.38 5.81
N ALA A 191 12.67 4.74 6.66
CA ALA A 191 11.41 4.05 6.79
C ALA A 191 10.55 4.17 5.51
N TRP A 192 10.51 5.35 4.89
CA TRP A 192 9.78 5.61 3.65
C TRP A 192 10.24 4.73 2.50
N ARG A 193 11.55 4.50 2.36
CA ARG A 193 12.08 3.55 1.37
C ARG A 193 11.48 2.17 1.58
N LYS A 194 11.38 1.69 2.82
CA LYS A 194 10.81 0.38 3.16
C LYS A 194 9.32 0.26 2.82
N VAL A 195 8.56 1.36 2.81
CA VAL A 195 7.13 1.36 2.41
C VAL A 195 6.93 0.78 1.02
N PHE A 196 7.87 1.03 0.10
CA PHE A 196 7.79 0.52 -1.27
C PHE A 196 8.50 -0.82 -1.48
N HIS A 197 9.13 -1.37 -0.44
CA HIS A 197 9.79 -2.67 -0.48
C HIS A 197 8.93 -3.66 0.31
N LEU A 198 7.93 -4.24 -0.36
CA LEU A 198 7.32 -5.49 0.14
C LEU A 198 8.43 -6.51 0.27
N GLY A 199 8.65 -7.12 1.44
CA GLY A 199 9.63 -8.20 1.53
C GLY A 199 9.26 -9.32 0.54
N THR A 200 10.24 -9.98 -0.08
CA THR A 200 10.01 -11.06 -1.05
C THR A 200 8.96 -12.07 -0.57
N GLU A 201 9.04 -12.52 0.68
CA GLU A 201 8.08 -13.48 1.25
C GLU A 201 6.66 -12.93 1.39
N GLU A 202 6.52 -11.65 1.74
CA GLU A 202 5.22 -11.00 1.84
C GLU A 202 4.58 -10.83 0.45
N LEU A 203 5.38 -10.46 -0.56
CA LEU A 203 4.95 -10.40 -1.95
C LEU A 203 4.48 -11.78 -2.43
N LYS A 204 5.27 -12.84 -2.20
CA LYS A 204 4.90 -14.22 -2.56
C LYS A 204 3.56 -14.64 -1.94
N GLN A 205 3.38 -14.40 -0.64
CA GLN A 205 2.13 -14.73 0.05
C GLN A 205 0.94 -13.93 -0.48
N ARG A 206 1.15 -12.67 -0.86
CA ARG A 206 0.10 -11.84 -1.46
C ARG A 206 -0.29 -12.34 -2.84
N ILE A 207 0.68 -12.67 -3.69
CA ILE A 207 0.44 -13.24 -5.02
C ILE A 207 -0.34 -14.55 -4.91
N ARG A 208 0.11 -15.49 -4.06
CA ARG A 208 -0.60 -16.76 -3.81
C ARG A 208 -2.07 -16.55 -3.45
N ARG A 209 -2.35 -15.61 -2.54
CA ARG A 209 -3.72 -15.28 -2.12
C ARG A 209 -4.57 -14.71 -3.25
N ILE A 210 -3.99 -13.90 -4.13
CA ILE A 210 -4.70 -13.33 -5.29
C ILE A 210 -5.01 -14.43 -6.30
N LEU A 211 -4.01 -15.22 -6.70
CA LEU A 211 -4.14 -16.29 -7.69
C LEU A 211 -5.02 -17.46 -7.21
N ALA A 212 -5.17 -17.65 -5.90
CA ALA A 212 -6.11 -18.61 -5.33
C ALA A 212 -7.58 -18.14 -5.34
N ARG A 213 -7.82 -16.82 -5.44
CA ARG A 213 -9.16 -16.21 -5.37
C ARG A 213 -9.79 -15.96 -6.73
N THR A 214 -9.00 -15.86 -7.78
CA THR A 214 -9.50 -15.76 -9.16
C THR A 214 -10.18 -17.08 -9.53
N GLY A 215 -11.50 -17.03 -9.73
CA GLY A 215 -12.24 -18.11 -10.37
C GLY A 215 -11.74 -18.19 -11.81
N ARG A 216 -10.78 -19.09 -12.05
CA ARG A 216 -9.99 -19.17 -13.28
C ARG A 216 -10.89 -19.14 -14.50
N ARG A 217 -10.74 -18.12 -15.34
CA ARG A 217 -11.45 -18.06 -16.61
C ARG A 217 -10.76 -19.01 -17.57
N ARG A 218 -11.39 -20.18 -17.77
CA ARG A 218 -10.99 -21.11 -18.83
C ARG A 218 -11.69 -20.76 -20.12
N ILE A 219 -10.96 -20.81 -21.23
CA ILE A 219 -11.52 -20.58 -22.55
C ILE A 219 -11.82 -21.94 -23.18
N GLU A 220 -13.10 -22.28 -23.29
CA GLU A 220 -13.53 -23.44 -24.07
C GLU A 220 -13.50 -23.08 -25.57
N ALA A 221 -12.34 -23.26 -26.21
CA ALA A 221 -12.17 -23.03 -27.64
C ALA A 221 -11.54 -24.25 -28.32
N THR A 222 -12.18 -24.72 -29.39
CA THR A 222 -11.70 -25.84 -30.21
C THR A 222 -10.77 -25.35 -31.33
N GLY A 223 -9.64 -26.04 -31.54
CA GLY A 223 -8.70 -25.74 -32.64
C GLY A 223 -7.60 -24.72 -32.30
N LEU A 224 -7.46 -24.34 -31.03
CA LEU A 224 -6.32 -23.56 -30.56
C LEU A 224 -5.13 -24.47 -30.23
N VAL A 225 -3.93 -23.97 -30.47
CA VAL A 225 -2.68 -24.65 -30.09
C VAL A 225 -2.41 -24.34 -28.62
N PRO A 226 -2.36 -25.36 -27.74
CA PRO A 226 -2.06 -25.13 -26.32
C PRO A 226 -0.61 -24.67 -26.16
N ALA A 227 -0.41 -23.58 -25.43
CA ALA A 227 0.89 -23.05 -25.09
C ALA A 227 0.93 -22.68 -23.61
N ALA A 228 2.13 -22.63 -23.03
CA ALA A 228 2.32 -22.23 -21.65
C ALA A 228 3.57 -21.39 -21.48
N VAL A 229 3.49 -20.43 -20.56
CA VAL A 229 4.57 -19.49 -20.28
C VAL A 229 4.84 -19.41 -18.79
N LEU A 230 6.10 -19.16 -18.42
CA LEU A 230 6.49 -18.85 -17.06
C LEU A 230 6.57 -17.33 -16.93
N VAL A 231 5.97 -16.77 -15.88
CA VAL A 231 6.07 -15.35 -15.49
C VAL A 231 7.07 -15.29 -14.33
N PRO A 232 8.37 -15.08 -14.58
CA PRO A 232 9.40 -15.22 -13.56
C PRO A 232 9.59 -13.89 -12.82
N LEU A 233 9.44 -13.94 -11.51
CA LEU A 233 9.60 -12.80 -10.62
C LEU A 233 10.89 -12.95 -9.82
N LEU A 234 11.64 -11.86 -9.66
CA LEU A 234 12.88 -11.86 -8.90
C LEU A 234 13.08 -10.56 -8.13
N GLU A 235 13.92 -10.61 -7.10
CA GLU A 235 14.38 -9.42 -6.38
C GLU A 235 15.83 -9.11 -6.76
N LYS A 236 16.06 -7.91 -7.32
CA LYS A 236 17.39 -7.39 -7.64
C LYS A 236 17.53 -6.03 -6.96
N GLU A 237 18.55 -5.89 -6.12
CA GLU A 237 18.87 -4.64 -5.42
C GLU A 237 17.68 -4.07 -4.62
N GLY A 238 16.92 -4.95 -3.93
CA GLY A 238 15.74 -4.57 -3.16
C GLY A 238 14.47 -4.34 -4.00
N LYS A 239 14.55 -4.41 -5.33
CA LYS A 239 13.42 -4.14 -6.22
C LYS A 239 12.95 -5.42 -6.90
N HIS A 240 11.64 -5.57 -7.00
CA HIS A 240 11.02 -6.67 -7.72
C HIS A 240 11.03 -6.39 -9.22
N HIS A 241 11.39 -7.41 -9.99
CA HIS A 241 11.41 -7.37 -11.44
C HIS A 241 10.60 -8.55 -12.00
N VAL A 242 10.07 -8.35 -13.19
CA VAL A 242 9.58 -9.40 -14.08
C VAL A 242 10.69 -9.67 -15.11
N LEU A 243 11.02 -10.94 -15.32
CA LEU A 243 11.90 -11.36 -16.40
C LEU A 243 11.09 -11.54 -17.68
N LEU A 244 11.56 -10.92 -18.76
CA LEU A 244 11.06 -11.07 -20.12
C LEU A 244 12.20 -11.51 -21.03
N ILE A 245 11.85 -12.04 -22.19
CA ILE A 245 12.77 -12.31 -23.28
C ILE A 245 12.40 -11.47 -24.49
N LYS A 246 13.40 -11.03 -25.24
CA LYS A 246 13.22 -10.55 -26.61
C LYS A 246 13.55 -11.69 -27.55
N ARG A 247 12.58 -12.11 -28.35
CA ARG A 247 12.75 -13.21 -29.30
C ARG A 247 13.65 -12.77 -30.46
N THR A 248 14.46 -13.67 -30.99
CA THR A 248 15.27 -13.41 -32.19
C THR A 248 14.38 -13.16 -33.42
N GLN A 249 15.00 -12.73 -34.52
CA GLN A 249 14.30 -12.59 -35.81
C GLN A 249 14.13 -13.94 -36.55
N SER A 250 14.79 -15.00 -36.08
CA SER A 250 14.85 -16.30 -36.73
C SER A 250 13.73 -17.27 -36.32
N VAL A 251 13.01 -17.02 -35.23
CA VAL A 251 11.93 -17.89 -34.75
C VAL A 251 10.73 -17.93 -35.72
N ALA A 252 9.98 -19.04 -35.73
CA ALA A 252 8.86 -19.25 -36.65
C ALA A 252 7.67 -18.30 -36.41
N HIS A 253 7.39 -18.00 -35.15
CA HIS A 253 6.30 -17.13 -34.70
C HIS A 253 6.84 -16.03 -33.77
N HIS A 254 6.17 -14.88 -33.74
CA HIS A 254 6.45 -13.79 -32.79
C HIS A 254 7.88 -13.20 -32.87
N LYS A 255 8.35 -12.94 -34.09
CA LYS A 255 9.72 -12.46 -34.37
C LYS A 255 9.99 -11.09 -33.77
N GLY A 256 11.04 -10.97 -32.96
CA GLY A 256 11.43 -9.70 -32.32
C GLY A 256 10.50 -9.24 -31.20
N GLU A 257 9.46 -10.00 -30.85
CA GLU A 257 8.52 -9.64 -29.79
C GLU A 257 9.15 -9.82 -28.41
N VAL A 258 8.67 -9.01 -27.46
CA VAL A 258 8.97 -9.19 -26.04
C VAL A 258 7.90 -10.08 -25.43
N SER A 259 8.32 -11.21 -24.85
CA SER A 259 7.41 -12.20 -24.30
C SER A 259 7.93 -12.74 -22.97
N PHE A 260 7.08 -13.51 -22.30
CA PHE A 260 7.51 -14.44 -21.27
C PHE A 260 8.22 -15.65 -21.92
N PRO A 261 9.16 -16.29 -21.21
CA PRO A 261 9.71 -17.56 -21.66
C PRO A 261 8.62 -18.65 -21.66
N GLY A 262 8.59 -19.47 -22.69
CA GLY A 262 7.52 -20.44 -22.89
C GLY A 262 7.25 -20.79 -24.34
N GLY A 263 6.40 -21.79 -24.53
CA GLY A 263 6.19 -22.40 -25.83
C GLY A 263 4.99 -23.33 -25.87
N VAL A 264 4.97 -24.20 -26.88
CA VAL A 264 3.86 -25.12 -27.16
C VAL A 264 3.85 -26.25 -26.13
N VAL A 265 2.65 -26.66 -25.72
CA VAL A 265 2.47 -27.86 -24.90
C VAL A 265 2.52 -29.09 -25.82
N GLU A 266 3.53 -29.92 -25.63
CA GLU A 266 3.75 -31.17 -26.35
C GLU A 266 2.83 -32.30 -25.87
N GLU A 267 2.78 -33.39 -26.64
CA GLU A 267 1.95 -34.55 -26.31
C GLU A 267 2.51 -35.27 -25.08
N GLY A 268 1.67 -35.40 -24.04
CA GLY A 268 2.01 -36.12 -22.81
C GLY A 268 2.59 -35.26 -21.69
N GLU A 269 2.81 -33.96 -21.91
CA GLU A 269 3.21 -33.02 -20.86
C GLU A 269 2.04 -32.15 -20.37
N SER A 270 2.12 -31.70 -19.12
CA SER A 270 1.24 -30.68 -18.58
C SER A 270 1.70 -29.28 -19.01
N ALA A 271 0.79 -28.31 -18.98
CA ALA A 271 1.13 -26.91 -19.29
C ALA A 271 2.23 -26.34 -18.39
N LEU A 272 2.29 -26.73 -17.12
CA LEU A 272 3.36 -26.28 -16.22
C LEU A 272 4.71 -26.91 -16.62
N GLU A 273 4.72 -28.19 -17.00
CA GLU A 273 5.93 -28.86 -17.48
C GLU A 273 6.44 -28.20 -18.77
N ALA A 274 5.55 -27.87 -19.71
CA ALA A 274 5.88 -27.12 -20.92
C ALA A 274 6.55 -25.78 -20.59
N ALA A 275 5.93 -24.95 -19.74
CA ALA A 275 6.48 -23.65 -19.35
C ALA A 275 7.87 -23.76 -18.71
N LEU A 276 8.09 -24.80 -17.89
CA LEU A 276 9.36 -25.05 -17.21
C LEU A 276 10.44 -25.62 -18.14
N ARG A 277 10.07 -26.51 -19.08
CA ARG A 277 10.95 -27.04 -20.13
C ARG A 277 11.44 -25.92 -21.03
N GLU A 278 10.52 -25.12 -21.55
CA GLU A 278 10.83 -23.97 -22.40
C GLU A 278 11.68 -22.93 -21.66
N SER A 279 11.40 -22.64 -20.39
CA SER A 279 12.24 -21.74 -19.58
C SER A 279 13.67 -22.29 -19.37
N LEU A 280 13.84 -23.61 -19.29
CA LEU A 280 15.16 -24.22 -19.23
C LEU A 280 15.89 -24.09 -20.57
N GLU A 281 15.19 -24.31 -21.68
CA GLU A 281 15.74 -24.26 -23.04
C GLU A 281 16.09 -22.82 -23.48
N GLU A 282 15.19 -21.87 -23.26
CA GLU A 282 15.33 -20.48 -23.72
C GLU A 282 16.28 -19.67 -22.84
N ILE A 283 16.26 -19.83 -21.51
CA ILE A 283 17.00 -18.98 -20.57
C ILE A 283 17.86 -19.74 -19.55
N GLY A 284 17.90 -21.07 -19.60
CA GLY A 284 18.69 -21.89 -18.67
C GLY A 284 18.13 -21.98 -17.25
N LEU A 285 16.85 -21.59 -17.03
CA LEU A 285 16.22 -21.63 -15.71
C LEU A 285 15.84 -23.06 -15.34
N HIS A 286 16.51 -23.63 -14.33
CA HIS A 286 16.23 -24.99 -13.91
C HIS A 286 14.89 -25.08 -13.15
N PRO A 287 14.01 -26.07 -13.43
CA PRO A 287 12.70 -26.18 -12.79
C PRO A 287 12.70 -26.14 -11.25
N LYS A 288 13.71 -26.79 -10.63
CA LYS A 288 13.92 -26.81 -9.17
C LYS A 288 14.15 -25.44 -8.53
N ASP A 289 14.59 -24.46 -9.32
CA ASP A 289 14.89 -23.10 -8.85
C ASP A 289 13.68 -22.16 -9.02
N ALA A 290 12.59 -22.64 -9.63
CA ALA A 290 11.35 -21.90 -9.83
C ALA A 290 10.31 -22.26 -8.75
N GLU A 291 10.08 -21.34 -7.81
CA GLU A 291 9.03 -21.47 -6.80
C GLU A 291 7.68 -21.04 -7.40
N ILE A 292 6.85 -22.01 -7.80
CA ILE A 292 5.53 -21.72 -8.38
C ILE A 292 4.58 -21.12 -7.33
N LEU A 293 4.03 -19.94 -7.64
CA LEU A 293 3.11 -19.21 -6.79
C LEU A 293 1.64 -19.40 -7.20
N GLY A 294 1.39 -19.69 -8.47
CA GLY A 294 0.04 -19.95 -8.98
C GLY A 294 -0.07 -19.78 -10.49
N GLU A 295 -1.30 -19.85 -10.98
CA GLU A 295 -1.67 -19.78 -12.41
C GLU A 295 -2.54 -18.53 -12.64
N LEU A 296 -2.33 -17.83 -13.75
CA LEU A 296 -3.19 -16.72 -14.21
C LEU A 296 -4.33 -17.25 -15.10
N ASP A 297 -5.23 -16.36 -15.52
CA ASP A 297 -6.29 -16.72 -16.47
C ASP A 297 -5.72 -17.11 -17.84
N GLU A 298 -6.43 -17.97 -18.56
CA GLU A 298 -6.07 -18.34 -19.93
C GLU A 298 -6.30 -17.14 -20.86
N GLU A 299 -5.32 -16.88 -21.73
CA GLU A 299 -5.41 -15.81 -22.71
C GLU A 299 -5.22 -16.37 -24.12
N GLN A 300 -6.10 -15.95 -25.02
CA GLN A 300 -5.95 -16.24 -26.44
C GLN A 300 -5.10 -15.14 -27.08
N THR A 301 -4.04 -15.52 -27.79
CA THR A 301 -3.19 -14.56 -28.50
C THR A 301 -3.98 -13.82 -29.59
N ALA A 302 -3.78 -12.51 -29.71
CA ALA A 302 -4.58 -11.68 -30.62
C ALA A 302 -4.29 -11.94 -32.11
N GLU A 303 -3.06 -12.31 -32.45
CA GLU A 303 -2.55 -12.44 -33.82
C GLU A 303 -2.17 -13.89 -34.21
N SER A 304 -2.26 -14.83 -33.27
CA SER A 304 -1.92 -16.24 -33.46
C SER A 304 -2.96 -17.16 -32.79
N ASN A 305 -2.99 -18.43 -33.16
CA ASN A 305 -4.00 -19.40 -32.69
C ASN A 305 -3.61 -20.08 -31.37
N PHE A 306 -2.82 -19.44 -30.51
CA PHE A 306 -2.39 -20.02 -29.25
C PHE A 306 -3.39 -19.75 -28.13
N LEU A 307 -3.58 -20.76 -27.29
CA LEU A 307 -4.21 -20.64 -25.97
C LEU A 307 -3.10 -20.70 -24.92
N VAL A 308 -2.76 -19.55 -24.34
CA VAL A 308 -1.60 -19.41 -23.45
C VAL A 308 -2.02 -19.56 -22.00
N ARG A 309 -1.30 -20.43 -21.28
CA ARG A 309 -1.44 -20.67 -19.83
C ARG A 309 -0.24 -20.08 -19.07
N PRO A 310 -0.40 -18.95 -18.36
CA PRO A 310 0.69 -18.33 -17.63
C PRO A 310 0.82 -18.85 -16.19
N PHE A 311 2.04 -19.23 -15.80
CA PHE A 311 2.38 -19.65 -14.45
C PHE A 311 3.30 -18.64 -13.78
N VAL A 312 2.89 -18.10 -12.63
CA VAL A 312 3.70 -17.14 -11.88
C VAL A 312 4.67 -17.89 -10.98
N ALA A 313 5.96 -17.60 -11.12
CA ALA A 313 7.02 -18.22 -10.31
C ALA A 313 7.93 -17.16 -9.71
N PHE A 314 8.46 -17.43 -8.52
CA PHE A 314 9.56 -16.66 -7.95
C PHE A 314 10.88 -17.39 -8.16
N ILE A 315 11.92 -16.69 -8.62
CA ILE A 315 13.23 -17.26 -8.92
C ILE A 315 14.34 -16.54 -8.15
N PRO A 316 15.45 -17.22 -7.82
CA PRO A 316 16.58 -16.60 -7.13
C PRO A 316 17.31 -15.59 -8.04
N PHE A 317 17.95 -14.61 -7.40
CA PHE A 317 18.85 -13.67 -8.06
C PHE A 317 20.02 -13.32 -7.12
N PRO A 318 21.28 -13.23 -7.59
CA PRO A 318 21.74 -13.42 -8.98
C PRO A 318 21.56 -14.87 -9.47
N TYR A 319 21.42 -15.03 -10.79
CA TYR A 319 21.26 -16.33 -11.45
C TYR A 319 22.11 -16.38 -12.73
N ASP A 320 22.69 -17.54 -13.04
CA ASP A 320 23.48 -17.77 -14.27
C ASP A 320 22.54 -18.11 -15.44
N PHE A 321 21.82 -17.10 -15.95
CA PHE A 321 20.95 -17.29 -17.11
C PHE A 321 21.75 -17.61 -18.37
N ARG A 322 21.26 -18.57 -19.14
CA ARG A 322 21.87 -19.00 -20.41
C ARG A 322 20.85 -18.86 -21.52
N ALA A 323 20.85 -17.68 -22.15
CA ALA A 323 19.99 -17.41 -23.29
C ALA A 323 20.34 -18.33 -24.48
N SER A 324 19.34 -19.04 -25.01
CA SER A 324 19.47 -19.75 -26.27
C SER A 324 19.71 -18.74 -27.39
N ARG A 325 20.86 -18.84 -28.06
CA ARG A 325 21.22 -17.92 -29.16
C ARG A 325 20.30 -18.02 -30.37
N GLU A 326 19.56 -19.11 -30.50
CA GLU A 326 18.66 -19.35 -31.62
C GLU A 326 17.32 -18.65 -31.40
N GLU A 327 16.87 -18.54 -30.15
CA GLU A 327 15.52 -18.11 -29.79
C GLU A 327 15.47 -16.80 -29.02
N VAL A 328 16.47 -16.51 -28.18
CA VAL A 328 16.51 -15.36 -27.29
C VAL A 328 17.63 -14.40 -27.72
N GLU A 329 17.23 -13.22 -28.19
CA GLU A 329 18.14 -12.12 -28.50
C GLU A 329 18.65 -11.46 -27.21
N GLU A 330 17.76 -11.26 -26.25
CA GLU A 330 18.04 -10.52 -25.01
C GLU A 330 17.15 -11.00 -23.85
N ILE A 331 17.72 -11.06 -22.64
CA ILE A 331 16.96 -11.21 -21.39
C ILE A 331 16.77 -9.83 -20.78
N VAL A 332 15.51 -9.44 -20.56
CA VAL A 332 15.12 -8.14 -20.05
C VAL A 332 14.58 -8.28 -18.63
N LEU A 333 15.15 -7.52 -17.69
CA LEU A 333 14.64 -7.43 -16.32
C LEU A 333 13.88 -6.13 -16.15
N ALA A 334 12.55 -6.20 -16.25
CA ALA A 334 11.66 -5.04 -16.16
C ALA A 334 11.18 -4.83 -14.71
N PRO A 335 11.43 -3.68 -14.07
CA PRO A 335 10.91 -3.37 -12.73
C PRO A 335 9.38 -3.47 -12.66
N PHE A 336 8.87 -4.11 -11.59
CA PHE A 336 7.43 -4.21 -11.34
C PHE A 336 6.70 -2.86 -11.37
N ALA A 337 7.39 -1.81 -10.92
CA ALA A 337 6.85 -0.46 -10.85
C ALA A 337 6.46 0.11 -12.22
N ASP A 338 7.10 -0.34 -13.29
CA ASP A 338 6.88 0.18 -14.64
C ASP A 338 5.55 -0.31 -15.23
N PHE A 339 5.11 -1.52 -14.86
CA PHE A 339 3.81 -2.07 -15.22
C PHE A 339 2.63 -1.47 -14.44
N LEU A 340 2.91 -0.83 -13.30
CA LEU A 340 1.89 -0.18 -12.46
C LEU A 340 1.59 1.27 -12.90
N SER A 341 2.39 1.81 -13.81
CA SER A 341 2.22 3.17 -14.33
C SER A 341 1.38 3.16 -15.59
N SER A 342 0.19 3.79 -15.56
CA SER A 342 -0.62 3.99 -16.77
C SER A 342 0.05 4.88 -17.82
N ARG A 343 1.17 5.56 -17.47
CA ARG A 343 1.96 6.34 -18.43
C ARG A 343 2.78 5.46 -19.38
N ASN A 344 3.09 4.24 -18.96
CA ASN A 344 3.85 3.29 -19.76
C ASN A 344 2.91 2.37 -20.56
N LEU A 345 1.60 2.56 -20.43
CA LEU A 345 0.59 1.75 -21.10
C LEU A 345 -0.04 2.57 -22.23
N GLU A 346 0.36 2.31 -23.46
CA GLU A 346 -0.32 2.84 -24.63
C GLU A 346 -1.42 1.88 -25.09
N ARG A 347 -2.62 2.42 -25.28
CA ARG A 347 -3.70 1.68 -25.94
C ARG A 347 -3.57 1.91 -27.44
N ARG A 348 -3.28 0.84 -28.18
CA ARG A 348 -3.24 0.88 -29.65
C ARG A 348 -4.31 -0.02 -30.21
N THR A 349 -5.01 0.45 -31.23
CA THR A 349 -5.97 -0.37 -31.97
C THR A 349 -5.27 -0.92 -33.20
N ARG A 350 -5.13 -2.24 -33.30
CA ARG A 350 -4.68 -2.94 -34.50
C ARG A 350 -5.77 -3.89 -34.95
N GLU A 351 -6.12 -3.83 -36.24
CA GLU A 351 -7.09 -4.72 -36.88
C GLU A 351 -8.45 -4.85 -36.16
N GLY A 352 -8.93 -3.77 -35.55
CA GLY A 352 -10.23 -3.74 -34.85
C GLY A 352 -10.22 -4.35 -33.45
N ARG A 353 -9.06 -4.76 -32.91
CA ARG A 353 -8.86 -5.16 -31.52
C ARG A 353 -8.05 -4.12 -30.76
N GLU A 354 -8.41 -3.90 -29.50
CA GLU A 354 -7.66 -3.05 -28.58
C GLU A 354 -6.51 -3.83 -27.98
N ASN A 355 -5.28 -3.43 -28.32
CA ASN A 355 -4.06 -3.96 -27.75
C ASN A 355 -3.49 -2.95 -26.74
N PHE A 356 -2.97 -3.49 -25.64
CA PHE A 356 -2.26 -2.72 -24.63
C PHE A 356 -0.76 -2.93 -24.84
N GLU A 357 -0.07 -1.90 -25.30
CA GLU A 357 1.37 -1.90 -25.49
C GLU A 357 2.03 -1.26 -24.26
N TYR A 358 2.87 -2.03 -23.57
CA TYR A 358 3.73 -1.48 -22.53
C TYR A 358 5.02 -0.96 -23.15
N LEU A 359 5.25 0.35 -23.04
CA LEU A 359 6.49 0.99 -23.46
C LEU A 359 7.52 0.81 -22.34
N TYR A 360 8.56 0.03 -22.62
CA TYR A 360 9.70 -0.20 -21.74
C TYR A 360 10.98 0.34 -22.36
#